data_AF-A0A5K0ZVK0-F1
#
_entry.id   AF-A0A5K0ZVK0-F1
#
_cell.length_a   1.000
_cell.length_b   1.000
_cell.length_c   1.000
_cell.angle_alpha   90.00
_cell.angle_beta   90.00
_cell.angle_gamma   90.00
#
_symmetry.space_group_name_H-M   'P 1'
#
loop_
_entity.id
_entity.type
_entity.pdbx_description
1 polymer ?
#
loop_
_entity_poly.entity_id
_entity_poly.type
_entity_poly.pdbx_seq_one_letter_code
_entity_poly.pdbx_strand_id
1 'polypeptide(L)'
;LAESAKLQFSAKDYSDHLALIRAYAGWKKADAEGTGYDYCWKNFLSAQTMRAMDSLRKQFLSLLKDAGLVGDGADFCNMWSCDEYLIRSVICAGLYPGVCSAV
;
A
#
# COMPACT_ATOMS: atom_id res chain seq x y z
N LEU A 1 6.69 1.36 21.16
CA LEU A 1 5.74 0.37 20.60
C LEU A 1 5.29 0.75 19.19
N ALA A 2 4.72 1.93 18.95
CA ALA A 2 4.32 2.38 17.60
C ALA A 2 5.50 2.47 16.61
N GLU A 3 6.63 3.03 17.04
CA GLU A 3 7.85 3.09 16.23
C GLU A 3 8.38 1.68 15.86
N SER A 4 8.29 0.74 16.79
CA SER A 4 8.63 -0.67 16.55
C SER A 4 7.70 -1.29 15.51
N ALA A 5 6.39 -1.02 15.54
CA ALA A 5 5.45 -1.46 14.51
C ALA A 5 5.78 -0.85 13.14
N LYS A 6 6.12 0.44 13.08
CA LYS A 6 6.58 1.09 11.85
C LYS A 6 7.86 0.43 11.30
N LEU A 7 8.83 0.11 12.17
CA LEU A 7 10.07 -0.58 11.80
C LEU A 7 9.83 -2.01 11.29
N GLN A 8 8.84 -2.72 11.82
CA GLN A 8 8.44 -4.04 11.30
C GLN A 8 7.93 -3.93 9.86
N PHE A 9 7.08 -2.93 9.57
CA PHE A 9 6.59 -2.72 8.21
C PHE A 9 7.65 -2.21 7.25
N SER A 10 8.59 -1.38 7.70
CA SER A 10 9.64 -0.87 6.83
C SER A 10 10.59 -1.95 6.34
N ALA A 11 10.67 -3.09 7.05
CA ALA A 11 11.58 -4.22 6.78
C ALA A 11 13.04 -3.79 6.47
N LYS A 12 13.45 -2.61 6.97
CA LYS A 12 14.74 -1.96 6.69
C LYS A 12 14.96 -1.51 5.23
N ASP A 13 13.90 -1.40 4.42
CA ASP A 13 13.98 -1.01 3.01
C ASP A 13 13.90 0.51 2.79
N TYR A 14 14.14 1.31 3.83
CA TYR A 14 14.22 2.79 3.77
C TYR A 14 13.12 3.45 2.91
N SER A 15 11.88 2.98 2.99
CA SER A 15 10.75 3.51 2.22
C SER A 15 9.47 3.48 3.04
N ASP A 16 8.98 4.66 3.42
CA ASP A 16 7.70 4.80 4.13
C ASP A 16 6.51 4.36 3.25
N HIS A 17 6.62 4.51 1.93
CA HIS A 17 5.60 4.03 1.00
C HIS A 17 5.50 2.50 0.98
N LEU A 18 6.64 1.78 0.96
CA LEU A 18 6.63 0.32 1.06
C LEU A 18 6.11 -0.15 2.43
N ALA A 19 6.47 0.55 3.51
CA ALA A 19 5.92 0.27 4.84
C ALA A 19 4.39 0.39 4.85
N LEU A 20 3.84 1.43 4.23
CA LEU A 20 2.38 1.60 4.11
C LEU A 20 1.72 0.51 3.26
N ILE A 21 2.34 0.11 2.15
CA ILE A 21 1.86 -0.98 1.30
C ILE A 21 1.75 -2.29 2.10
N ARG A 22 2.76 -2.61 2.90
CA ARG A 22 2.78 -3.81 3.75
C ARG A 22 1.77 -3.76 4.88
N ALA A 23 1.65 -2.62 5.57
CA ALA A 23 0.63 -2.41 6.60
C ALA A 23 -0.78 -2.59 6.04
N TYR A 24 -1.03 -2.07 4.83
CA TYR A 24 -2.29 -2.28 4.13
C TYR A 24 -2.53 -3.73 3.75
N ALA A 25 -1.53 -4.42 3.18
CA ALA A 25 -1.67 -5.82 2.78
C ALA A 25 -1.99 -6.72 3.99
N GLY A 26 -1.30 -6.52 5.11
CA GLY A 26 -1.57 -7.25 6.34
C GLY A 26 -2.95 -6.95 6.91
N TRP A 27 -3.35 -5.68 6.94
CA TRP A 27 -4.71 -5.30 7.36
C TRP A 27 -5.77 -5.90 6.43
N LYS A 28 -5.56 -5.92 5.11
CA LYS A 28 -6.55 -6.44 4.17
C LYS A 28 -6.80 -7.94 4.36
N LYS A 29 -5.73 -8.69 4.68
CA LYS A 29 -5.85 -10.10 5.06
C LYS A 29 -6.62 -10.27 6.36
N ALA A 30 -6.26 -9.51 7.40
CA ALA A 30 -6.95 -9.56 8.70
C ALA A 30 -8.43 -9.16 8.60
N ASP A 31 -8.75 -8.14 7.80
CA ASP A 31 -10.11 -7.67 7.55
C ASP A 31 -10.96 -8.76 6.86
N ALA A 32 -10.39 -9.49 5.90
CA ALA A 32 -11.05 -10.64 5.27
C ALA A 32 -11.33 -11.80 6.25
N GLU A 33 -10.52 -11.93 7.30
CA GLU A 33 -10.68 -12.90 8.38
C GLU A 33 -11.54 -12.35 9.55
N GLY A 34 -12.09 -11.14 9.43
CA GLY A 34 -12.88 -10.49 10.48
C GLY A 34 -12.08 -9.93 11.67
N THR A 35 -10.75 -9.93 11.59
CA THR A 35 -9.82 -9.49 12.65
C THR A 35 -9.18 -8.13 12.37
N GLY A 36 -9.67 -7.39 11.36
CA GLY A 36 -9.08 -6.11 10.93
C GLY A 36 -8.96 -5.04 12.03
N TYR A 37 -9.91 -4.98 12.98
CA TYR A 37 -9.83 -4.04 14.10
C TYR A 37 -8.69 -4.38 15.06
N ASP A 38 -8.54 -5.66 15.43
CA ASP A 38 -7.47 -6.14 16.29
C ASP A 38 -6.09 -5.95 15.63
N TYR A 39 -6.01 -6.20 14.31
CA TYR A 39 -4.82 -5.89 13.53
C TYR A 39 -4.45 -4.40 13.63
N CYS A 40 -5.42 -3.50 13.47
CA CYS A 40 -5.20 -2.07 13.59
C CYS A 40 -4.70 -1.69 15.00
N TRP A 41 -5.35 -2.21 16.04
CA TRP A 41 -4.97 -1.96 17.43
C TRP A 41 -3.53 -2.39 17.73
N LYS A 42 -3.17 -3.63 17.37
CA LYS A 42 -1.82 -4.18 17.59
C LYS A 42 -0.73 -3.42 16.85
N ASN A 43 -1.05 -2.84 15.69
CA ASN A 43 -0.10 -2.18 14.82
C ASN A 43 -0.19 -0.65 14.85
N PHE A 44 -0.94 -0.07 15.79
CA PHE A 44 -1.12 1.39 15.94
C PHE A 44 -1.67 2.07 14.67
N LEU A 45 -2.57 1.38 13.95
CA LEU A 45 -3.21 1.89 12.74
C LEU A 45 -4.63 2.37 13.03
N SER A 46 -5.09 3.35 12.27
CA SER A 46 -6.49 3.78 12.28
C SER A 46 -7.34 2.89 11.39
N ALA A 47 -8.29 2.15 11.96
CA ALA A 47 -9.24 1.33 11.20
C ALA A 47 -10.07 2.16 10.21
N GLN A 48 -10.41 3.40 10.56
CA GLN A 48 -11.12 4.32 9.67
C GLN A 48 -10.25 4.66 8.45
N THR A 49 -8.98 4.98 8.66
CA THR A 49 -8.04 5.30 7.58
C THR A 49 -7.80 4.10 6.67
N MET A 50 -7.69 2.89 7.23
CA MET A 50 -7.56 1.66 6.43
C MET A 50 -8.76 1.44 5.50
N ARG A 51 -9.99 1.60 6.02
CA ARG A 51 -11.22 1.50 5.22
C ARG A 51 -11.31 2.59 4.16
N ALA A 52 -10.90 3.81 4.48
CA ALA A 52 -10.85 4.90 3.51
C ALA A 52 -9.86 4.58 2.37
N MET A 53 -8.67 4.04 2.69
CA MET A 53 -7.70 3.58 1.69
C MET A 53 -8.26 2.46 0.80
N ASP A 54 -8.96 1.47 1.36
CA ASP A 54 -9.60 0.39 0.58
C ASP A 54 -10.67 0.94 -0.37
N SER A 55 -11.48 1.89 0.09
CA SER A 55 -12.47 2.57 -0.75
C SER A 55 -11.81 3.32 -1.90
N LEU A 56 -10.75 4.11 -1.62
CA LEU A 56 -10.02 4.85 -2.65
C LEU A 56 -9.37 3.93 -3.68
N ARG A 57 -8.76 2.81 -3.26
CA ARG A 57 -8.19 1.82 -4.18
C ARG A 57 -9.24 1.23 -5.12
N LYS A 58 -10.44 0.91 -4.61
CA LYS A 58 -11.56 0.43 -5.44
C LYS A 58 -12.04 1.49 -6.42
N GLN A 59 -12.13 2.74 -5.99
CA GLN A 59 -12.52 3.87 -6.86
C GLN A 59 -11.50 4.08 -7.98
N PHE A 60 -10.19 4.10 -7.67
CA PHE A 60 -9.15 4.20 -8.69
C PHE A 60 -9.17 3.02 -9.65
N LEU A 61 -9.40 1.79 -9.17
CA LEU A 61 -9.54 0.63 -10.05
C LEU A 61 -10.73 0.79 -11.01
N SER A 62 -11.87 1.29 -10.54
CA SER A 62 -13.03 1.57 -11.41
C SER A 62 -12.67 2.56 -12.50
N LEU A 63 -12.05 3.69 -12.14
CA LEU A 63 -11.64 4.71 -13.10
C LEU A 63 -10.65 4.19 -14.14
N LEU A 64 -9.69 3.35 -13.73
CA LEU A 64 -8.73 2.74 -14.65
C LEU A 64 -9.39 1.75 -15.61
N LYS A 65 -10.42 1.02 -15.16
CA LYS A 65 -11.23 0.15 -16.03
C LYS A 65 -12.06 0.96 -17.01
N ASP A 66 -12.74 2.01 -16.54
CA ASP A 66 -13.57 2.89 -17.37
C ASP A 66 -12.72 3.60 -18.46
N ALA A 67 -11.46 3.92 -18.15
CA ALA A 67 -10.50 4.47 -19.09
C ALA A 67 -9.89 3.44 -20.07
N GLY A 68 -10.23 2.14 -19.93
CA GLY A 68 -9.67 1.07 -20.75
C GLY A 68 -8.21 0.74 -20.47
N LEU A 69 -7.64 1.20 -19.34
CA LEU A 69 -6.24 0.98 -18.96
C LEU A 69 -6.03 -0.36 -18.24
N VAL A 70 -7.10 -0.92 -17.66
CA VAL A 70 -7.09 -2.22 -16.98
C VAL A 70 -8.18 -3.10 -17.57
N GLY A 71 -7.81 -4.27 -18.09
CA GLY A 71 -8.75 -5.26 -18.60
C GLY A 71 -9.40 -6.09 -17.49
N ASP A 72 -10.32 -6.98 -17.87
CA ASP A 72 -11.04 -7.85 -16.92
C ASP A 72 -10.14 -8.88 -16.21
N GLY A 73 -8.97 -9.20 -16.79
CA GLY A 73 -7.95 -10.04 -16.17
C GLY A 73 -7.09 -9.27 -15.17
N ALA A 74 -7.63 -9.01 -13.97
CA ALA A 74 -6.92 -8.30 -12.89
C ALA A 74 -5.58 -8.97 -12.48
N ASP A 75 -5.41 -10.26 -12.77
CA ASP A 75 -4.20 -11.03 -12.45
C ASP A 75 -2.97 -10.58 -13.27
N PHE A 76 -3.15 -10.12 -14.52
CA PHE A 76 -2.03 -9.63 -15.32
C PHE A 76 -1.48 -8.30 -14.81
N CYS A 77 -2.36 -7.43 -14.29
CA CYS A 77 -1.97 -6.10 -13.80
C CYS A 77 -1.11 -6.18 -12.53
N ASN A 78 -1.16 -7.29 -11.80
CA ASN A 78 -0.38 -7.51 -10.57
C ASN A 78 0.82 -8.44 -10.75
N MET A 79 1.17 -8.84 -11.97
CA MET A 79 2.28 -9.77 -12.24
C MET A 79 3.61 -9.35 -11.57
N TRP A 80 3.85 -8.04 -11.46
CA TRP A 80 5.06 -7.47 -10.88
C TRP A 80 4.83 -6.76 -9.54
N SER A 81 3.71 -7.03 -8.86
CA SER A 81 3.35 -6.33 -7.61
C SER A 81 4.27 -6.65 -6.42
N CYS A 82 5.19 -7.61 -6.58
CA CYS A 82 6.21 -7.97 -5.59
C CYS A 82 7.60 -7.43 -5.93
N ASP A 83 7.80 -6.83 -7.12
CA ASP A 83 9.08 -6.21 -7.49
C ASP A 83 9.18 -4.81 -6.87
N GLU A 84 9.92 -4.72 -5.77
CA GLU A 84 10.09 -3.48 -5.02
C GLU A 84 10.83 -2.39 -5.81
N TYR A 85 11.73 -2.75 -6.72
CA TYR A 85 12.43 -1.79 -7.57
C TYR A 85 11.49 -1.16 -8.58
N LEU A 86 10.60 -1.96 -9.17
CA LEU A 86 9.56 -1.45 -10.06
C LEU A 86 8.59 -0.53 -9.31
N ILE A 87 8.12 -0.94 -8.13
CA ILE A 87 7.24 -0.11 -7.29
C ILE A 87 7.91 1.22 -6.95
N ARG A 88 9.17 1.19 -6.53
CA ARG A 88 9.95 2.41 -6.24
C ARG A 88 10.08 3.31 -7.47
N SER A 89 10.28 2.73 -8.65
CA SER A 89 10.37 3.47 -9.91
C SER A 89 9.06 4.18 -10.24
N VAL A 90 7.91 3.50 -10.08
CA VAL A 90 6.59 4.09 -10.29
C VAL A 90 6.30 5.21 -9.28
N ILE A 91 6.66 5.00 -8.00
CA ILE A 91 6.55 6.02 -6.96
C ILE A 91 7.41 7.26 -7.31
N CYS A 92 8.66 7.05 -7.73
CA CYS A 92 9.56 8.12 -8.15
C CYS A 92 8.96 8.92 -9.31
N ALA A 93 8.43 8.24 -10.33
CA ALA A 93 7.79 8.89 -11.47
C ALA A 93 6.58 9.75 -11.05
N GLY A 94 5.79 9.31 -10.07
CA GLY A 94 4.64 10.06 -9.57
C GLY A 94 4.97 11.22 -8.62
N LEU A 95 6.10 11.16 -7.92
CA LEU A 95 6.53 12.18 -6.95
C LEU A 95 7.54 13.18 -7.52
N TYR A 96 8.15 12.90 -8.67
CA TYR A 96 9.07 13.82 -9.33
C TYR A 96 8.38 15.17 -9.65
N PRO A 97 9.03 16.33 -9.40
CA PRO A 97 10.43 16.53 -8.99
C PRO A 97 10.65 16.66 -7.47
N GLY A 98 9.76 16.13 -6.63
CA GLY A 98 9.85 16.14 -5.16
C GLY A 98 10.98 15.28 -4.62
N VAL A 99 12.23 15.63 -4.93
CA VAL A 99 13.45 14.95 -4.53
C VAL A 99 14.26 15.80 -3.56
N CYS A 100 14.91 15.17 -2.59
CA CYS A 100 15.82 15.81 -1.66
C CYS A 100 17.11 14.99 -1.52
N SER A 101 18.23 15.66 -1.31
CA SER A 101 19.52 15.00 -1.04
C SER A 101 19.76 14.94 0.46
N ALA A 102 20.09 13.75 0.97
CA ALA A 102 20.55 13.56 2.35
C ALA A 102 22.07 13.79 2.37
N VAL A 103 22.49 15.06 2.41
CA VAL A 103 23.89 15.46 2.60
C VAL A 103 24.07 15.95 4.03
#